data_AF-A0AB37Z216-F1
#
_entry.id   AF-A0AB37Z216-F1
#
_cell.length_a   1.000
_cell.length_b   1.000
_cell.length_c   1.000
_cell.angle_alpha   90.00
_cell.angle_beta   90.00
_cell.angle_gamma   90.00
#
_symmetry.space_group_name_H-M   'P 1'
#
loop_
_entity.id
_entity.type
_entity.pdbx_description
1 polymer ?
#
loop_
_entity_poly.entity_id
_entity_poly.type
_entity_poly.pdbx_seq_one_letter_code
_entity_poly.pdbx_strand_id
1 'polypeptide(L)'
;MNLADELKAQEEKLQKQISVKNGSIVINVSYEYNIELSRCDTAEKLLHWVWHLTEKSWMTNDVMRRFIEIACRENKIEMVDA
;
A
#
# COMPACT_ATOMS: atom_id res chain seq x y z
N MET A 1 -3.76 -25.79 11.44
CA MET A 1 -4.02 -24.82 10.36
C MET A 1 -3.04 -25.13 9.24
N ASN A 2 -3.46 -25.17 7.98
CA ASN A 2 -2.55 -25.46 6.87
C ASN A 2 -2.02 -24.15 6.24
N LEU A 3 -0.99 -24.23 5.40
CA LEU A 3 -0.36 -23.07 4.76
C LEU A 3 -1.36 -22.23 3.93
N ALA A 4 -2.33 -22.86 3.28
CA ALA A 4 -3.31 -22.15 2.47
C ALA A 4 -4.23 -21.27 3.34
N ASP A 5 -4.60 -21.76 4.52
CA ASP A 5 -5.40 -21.00 5.49
C ASP A 5 -4.62 -19.77 6.00
N GLU A 6 -3.31 -19.94 6.26
CA GLU A 6 -2.43 -18.86 6.73
C GLU A 6 -2.25 -17.75 5.67
N LEU A 7 -2.00 -18.14 4.42
CA LEU A 7 -1.87 -17.19 3.31
C LEU A 7 -3.17 -16.42 3.07
N LYS A 8 -4.31 -17.11 3.15
CA LYS A 8 -5.62 -16.47 3.02
C LYS A 8 -5.86 -15.46 4.14
N ALA A 9 -5.55 -15.82 5.39
CA ALA A 9 -5.70 -14.92 6.53
C ALA A 9 -4.79 -13.68 6.41
N GLN A 10 -3.57 -13.85 5.91
CA GLN A 10 -2.64 -12.75 5.65
C GLN A 10 -3.16 -11.81 4.55
N GLU A 11 -3.68 -12.36 3.45
CA GLU A 11 -4.27 -11.57 2.36
C GLU A 11 -5.50 -10.78 2.84
N GLU A 12 -6.42 -11.43 3.57
CA GLU A 12 -7.59 -10.77 4.14
C GLU A 12 -7.20 -9.65 5.12
N LYS A 13 -6.13 -9.84 5.89
CA LYS A 13 -5.56 -8.80 6.76
C LYS A 13 -5.02 -7.63 5.94
N LEU A 14 -4.24 -7.88 4.88
CA LEU A 14 -3.68 -6.82 4.04
C LEU A 14 -4.77 -6.03 3.32
N GLN A 15 -5.82 -6.68 2.83
CA GLN A 15 -6.97 -6.00 2.21
C GLN A 15 -7.70 -5.07 3.18
N LYS A 16 -7.77 -5.43 4.47
CA LYS A 16 -8.35 -4.56 5.51
C LYS A 16 -7.42 -3.40 5.87
N GLN A 17 -6.11 -3.61 5.77
CA GLN A 17 -5.09 -2.61 6.09
C GLN A 17 -4.90 -1.59 4.97
N ILE A 18 -5.09 -1.94 3.70
CA ILE A 18 -4.92 -1.00 2.59
C ILE A 18 -6.09 -1.10 1.62
N SER A 19 -6.76 0.02 1.41
CA SER A 19 -7.92 0.12 0.51
C SER A 19 -7.92 1.46 -0.22
N VAL A 20 -8.74 1.59 -1.27
CA VAL A 20 -8.96 2.87 -1.97
C VAL A 20 -10.36 3.37 -1.62
N LYS A 21 -10.46 4.60 -1.11
CA LYS A 21 -11.74 5.25 -0.78
C LYS A 21 -11.66 6.73 -1.12
N ASN A 22 -12.71 7.27 -1.77
CA ASN A 22 -12.85 8.70 -2.06
C ASN A 22 -11.61 9.34 -2.69
N GLY A 23 -10.99 8.66 -3.67
CA GLY A 23 -9.79 9.15 -4.36
C GLY A 23 -8.51 9.13 -3.52
N SER A 24 -8.49 8.42 -2.39
CA SER A 24 -7.33 8.24 -1.52
C SER A 24 -7.01 6.77 -1.28
N ILE A 25 -5.72 6.47 -1.17
CA ILE A 25 -5.21 5.23 -0.59
C ILE A 25 -5.32 5.38 0.93
N VAL A 26 -6.09 4.49 1.54
CA VAL A 26 -6.35 4.44 2.98
C VAL A 26 -5.52 3.33 3.59
N ILE A 27 -4.58 3.69 4.46
CA ILE A 27 -3.77 2.75 5.24
C ILE A 27 -4.32 2.73 6.67
N ASN A 28 -4.85 1.59 7.10
CA ASN A 28 -5.49 1.38 8.39
C ASN A 28 -4.74 0.29 9.19
N VAL A 29 -3.59 0.66 9.75
CA VAL A 29 -2.75 -0.24 10.56
C VAL A 29 -2.80 0.15 12.03
N SER A 30 -2.24 1.30 12.38
CA SER A 30 -2.31 1.87 13.74
C SER A 30 -3.45 2.87 13.90
N TYR A 31 -3.71 3.62 12.84
CA TYR A 31 -4.77 4.61 12.69
C TYR A 31 -5.02 4.80 11.20
N GLU A 32 -6.14 5.43 10.84
CA GLU A 32 -6.44 5.74 9.45
C GLU A 32 -5.49 6.83 8.93
N TYR A 33 -4.70 6.48 7.92
CA TYR A 33 -3.80 7.39 7.21
C TYR A 33 -4.22 7.47 5.75
N ASN A 34 -4.59 8.66 5.30
CA ASN A 34 -5.13 8.88 3.95
C ASN A 34 -4.11 9.60 3.07
N ILE A 35 -3.83 9.03 1.89
CA ILE A 35 -2.96 9.61 0.87
C ILE A 35 -3.77 9.76 -0.42
N GLU A 36 -3.98 10.99 -0.86
CA GLU A 36 -4.68 11.26 -2.13
C GLU A 36 -3.94 10.60 -3.30
N LEU A 37 -4.67 9.97 -4.23
CA LEU A 37 -4.09 9.32 -5.40
C LEU A 37 -3.24 10.28 -6.26
N SER A 38 -3.65 11.55 -6.35
CA SER A 38 -2.94 12.65 -7.03
C SER A 38 -1.57 12.98 -6.41
N ARG A 39 -1.32 12.52 -5.18
CA ARG A 39 -0.02 12.64 -4.51
C ARG A 39 0.90 11.46 -4.81
N CYS A 40 0.45 10.48 -5.57
CA CYS A 40 1.23 9.32 -6.01
C CYS A 40 1.13 9.09 -7.53
N ASP A 41 0.70 10.09 -8.31
CA ASP A 41 0.37 9.97 -9.74
C ASP A 41 1.57 10.01 -10.69
N THR A 42 2.79 10.16 -10.17
CA THR A 42 4.05 9.96 -10.90
C THR A 42 4.98 9.07 -10.10
N ALA A 43 5.97 8.47 -10.77
CA ALA A 43 6.96 7.61 -10.12
C ALA A 43 7.75 8.37 -9.03
N GLU A 44 8.09 9.63 -9.26
CA GLU A 44 8.82 10.48 -8.30
C GLU A 44 7.98 10.79 -7.07
N LYS A 45 6.70 11.12 -7.27
CA LYS A 45 5.76 11.38 -6.17
C LYS A 45 5.51 10.12 -5.35
N LEU A 46 5.32 8.98 -6.01
CA LEU A 46 5.21 7.68 -5.34
C LEU A 46 6.49 7.37 -4.53
N LEU A 47 7.66 7.53 -5.13
CA LEU A 47 8.94 7.29 -4.44
C LEU A 47 9.12 8.20 -3.22
N HIS A 48 8.70 9.47 -3.31
CA HIS A 48 8.70 10.38 -2.16
C HIS A 48 7.82 9.86 -1.02
N TRP A 49 6.62 9.34 -1.32
CA TRP A 49 5.75 8.75 -0.32
C TRP A 49 6.27 7.43 0.25
N VAL A 50 6.83 6.56 -0.60
CA VAL A 50 7.52 5.34 -0.14
C VAL A 50 8.61 5.71 0.86
N TRP A 51 9.45 6.68 0.52
CA TRP A 51 10.48 7.19 1.43
C TRP A 51 9.89 7.72 2.74
N HIS A 52 8.88 8.60 2.67
CA HIS A 52 8.22 9.13 3.86
C HIS A 52 7.59 8.05 4.75
N LEU A 53 7.05 6.99 4.16
CA LEU A 53 6.42 5.89 4.87
C LEU A 53 7.44 4.97 5.56
N THR A 54 8.70 4.96 5.13
CA THR A 54 9.77 4.19 5.82
C THR A 54 10.04 4.68 7.23
N GLU A 55 9.70 5.94 7.53
CA GLU A 55 9.85 6.54 8.86
C GLU A 55 8.75 6.10 9.84
N LYS A 56 7.71 5.39 9.38
CA LYS A 56 6.56 5.03 10.20
C LYS A 56 6.76 3.67 10.84
N SER A 57 6.69 3.61 12.17
CA SER A 57 6.89 2.37 12.95
C SER A 57 5.89 1.26 12.65
N TRP A 58 4.72 1.61 12.09
CA TRP A 58 3.65 0.68 11.72
C TRP A 58 3.76 0.16 10.27
N MET A 59 4.73 0.64 9.49
CA MET A 59 4.94 0.18 8.12
C MET A 59 5.80 -1.08 8.05
N THR A 60 5.14 -2.23 7.82
CA THR A 60 5.84 -3.47 7.48
C THR A 60 6.12 -3.56 5.98
N ASN A 61 7.02 -4.46 5.58
CA ASN A 61 7.29 -4.71 4.16
C ASN A 61 6.04 -5.14 3.38
N ASP A 62 5.15 -5.93 3.97
CA ASP A 62 3.92 -6.38 3.29
C ASP A 62 2.95 -5.22 3.07
N VAL A 63 2.81 -4.33 4.06
CA VAL A 63 2.00 -3.11 3.92
C VAL A 63 2.64 -2.20 2.87
N MET A 64 3.97 -2.06 2.85
CA MET A 64 4.67 -1.22 1.88
C MET A 64 4.48 -1.74 0.45
N ARG A 65 4.63 -3.04 0.24
CA ARG A 65 4.40 -3.69 -1.07
C ARG A 65 2.98 -3.46 -1.54
N ARG A 66 1.99 -3.71 -0.68
CA ARG A 66 0.57 -3.50 -1.03
C ARG A 66 0.25 -2.02 -1.31
N PHE A 67 0.89 -1.08 -0.60
CA PHE A 67 0.77 0.35 -0.89
C PHE A 67 1.30 0.67 -2.29
N ILE A 68 2.51 0.20 -2.63
CA ILE A 68 3.14 0.41 -3.94
C ILE A 68 2.28 -0.21 -5.05
N GLU A 69 1.83 -1.46 -4.88
CA GLU A 69 0.96 -2.16 -5.84
C GLU A 69 -0.32 -1.36 -6.13
N ILE A 70 -1.00 -0.87 -5.09
CA ILE A 70 -2.22 -0.08 -5.24
C ILE A 70 -1.91 1.25 -5.91
N ALA A 71 -0.90 1.98 -5.45
CA ALA A 71 -0.54 3.28 -6.03
C ALA A 71 -0.19 3.15 -7.51
N CYS A 72 0.61 2.16 -7.89
CA CYS A 72 0.96 1.90 -9.27
C CYS A 72 -0.27 1.55 -10.12
N ARG A 73 -1.14 0.64 -9.64
CA ARG A 73 -2.35 0.24 -10.37
C ARG A 73 -3.32 1.40 -10.59
N GLU A 74 -3.63 2.15 -9.53
CA GLU A 74 -4.60 3.25 -9.62
C GLU A 74 -4.07 4.42 -10.47
N ASN A 75 -2.76 4.65 -10.47
CA ASN A 75 -2.12 5.74 -11.23
C ASN A 75 -1.49 5.30 -12.57
N LYS A 76 -1.67 4.03 -12.96
CA LYS A 76 -1.14 3.46 -14.22
C LYS A 76 0.38 3.63 -14.37
N ILE A 77 1.10 3.50 -13.26
CA ILE A 77 2.57 3.48 -13.23
C ILE A 77 3.01 2.03 -13.47
N GLU A 78 3.83 1.80 -14.48
CA GLU A 78 4.38 0.48 -14.77
C GLU A 78 5.46 0.11 -13.75
N MET A 79 5.35 -1.08 -13.17
CA MET A 79 6.45 -1.69 -12.43
C MET A 79 7.27 -2.50 -13.42
N VAL A 80 8.54 -2.14 -13.59
CA VAL A 80 9.50 -2.91 -14.38
C VAL A 80 10.07 -4.01 -13.50
N ASP A 81 10.04 -5.25 -13.97
CA ASP A 81 10.78 -6.34 -13.35
C ASP A 81 12.28 -6.01 -13.43
N ALA A 82 12.95 -6.03 -12.28
CA ALA A 82 14.38 -5.75 -12.15
C ALA A 82 15.25 -6.95 -12.54
#